data_AF-A0A8E8EZD2-F1
#
_entry.id   AF-A0A8E8EZD2-F1
#
_cell.length_a   1.000
_cell.length_b   1.000
_cell.length_c   1.000
_cell.angle_alpha   90.00
_cell.angle_beta   90.00
_cell.angle_gamma   90.00
#
_symmetry.space_group_name_H-M   'P 1'
#
loop_
_entity.id
_entity.type
_entity.pdbx_description
1 polymer ?
#
loop_
_entity_poly.entity_id
_entity_poly.type
_entity_poly.pdbx_seq_one_letter_code
_entity_poly.pdbx_strand_id
1 'polypeptide(L)'
;MNWRLVATLGVGVTAFLLAAAAVTELLAATIEFSALVGLPVGVLVGAAAAAATWLRLWNSARARPALLGVAAVGYAVVAVAVASYAVPSVRGPVTVERALAVALVGVVVFAVARRRPDRLD
;
A
#
# COMPACT_ATOMS: atom_id res chain seq x y z
N MET A 1 -20.51 7.53 -2.58
CA MET A 1 -19.36 6.64 -2.32
C MET A 1 -19.05 6.66 -0.83
N ASN A 2 -18.96 5.50 -0.15
CA ASN A 2 -18.64 5.47 1.28
C ASN A 2 -17.12 5.56 1.48
N TRP A 3 -16.59 6.76 1.67
CA TRP A 3 -15.15 7.01 1.82
C TRP A 3 -14.49 6.24 2.97
N ARG A 4 -15.28 5.86 3.99
CA ARG A 4 -14.79 4.99 5.08
C ARG A 4 -14.40 3.61 4.57
N LEU A 5 -15.21 3.02 3.70
CA LEU A 5 -14.91 1.71 3.11
C LEU A 5 -13.65 1.78 2.23
N VAL A 6 -13.52 2.83 1.42
CA VAL A 6 -12.35 3.05 0.56
C VAL A 6 -11.07 3.15 1.39
N ALA A 7 -11.08 3.94 2.46
CA ALA A 7 -9.92 4.07 3.34
C ALA A 7 -9.60 2.76 4.07
N THR A 8 -10.61 2.07 4.62
CA THR A 8 -10.41 0.81 5.33
C THR A 8 -9.81 -0.27 4.45
N LEU A 9 -10.35 -0.46 3.24
CA LEU A 9 -9.85 -1.45 2.30
C LEU A 9 -8.46 -1.09 1.81
N GLY A 10 -8.24 0.15 1.38
CA GLY A 10 -6.94 0.57 0.88
C GLY A 10 -5.84 0.52 1.95
N VAL A 11 -6.13 0.93 3.20
CA VAL A 11 -5.17 0.81 4.31
C VAL A 11 -4.87 -0.65 4.63
N GLY A 12 -5.89 -1.51 4.65
CA GLY A 12 -5.71 -2.95 4.84
C GLY A 12 -4.84 -3.59 3.76
N VAL A 13 -5.09 -3.27 2.48
CA VAL A 13 -4.30 -3.74 1.34
C VAL A 13 -2.86 -3.25 1.44
N THR A 14 -2.66 -1.98 1.77
CA THR A 14 -1.30 -1.41 1.90
C THR A 14 -0.51 -2.11 3.00
N ALA A 15 -1.14 -2.30 4.17
CA ALA A 15 -0.52 -2.99 5.30
C ALA A 15 -0.23 -4.47 5.00
N PHE A 16 -1.16 -5.16 4.32
CA PHE A 16 -0.97 -6.53 3.84
C PHE A 16 0.27 -6.63 2.95
N LEU A 17 0.34 -5.81 1.90
CA LEU A 17 1.42 -5.87 0.92
C LEU A 17 2.78 -5.57 1.55
N LEU A 18 2.85 -4.54 2.40
CA LEU A 18 4.09 -4.18 3.09
C LEU A 18 4.57 -5.27 4.04
N ALA A 19 3.68 -5.80 4.87
CA ALA A 19 4.04 -6.83 5.84
C ALA A 19 4.40 -8.15 5.15
N ALA A 20 3.64 -8.57 4.14
CA ALA A 20 3.94 -9.76 3.36
C ALA A 20 5.32 -9.65 2.69
N ALA A 21 5.56 -8.55 1.96
CA ALA A 21 6.84 -8.33 1.30
C ALA A 21 8.00 -8.27 2.30
N ALA A 22 7.87 -7.49 3.38
CA ALA A 22 8.94 -7.36 4.37
C ALA A 22 9.30 -8.69 5.03
N VAL A 23 8.28 -9.49 5.43
CA VAL A 23 8.52 -10.78 6.07
C VAL A 23 9.09 -11.79 5.07
N THR A 24 8.56 -11.84 3.85
CA THR A 24 9.06 -12.74 2.80
C THR A 24 10.52 -12.43 2.45
N GLU A 25 10.88 -11.16 2.26
CA GLU A 25 12.26 -10.73 1.97
C GLU A 25 13.21 -11.03 3.13
N LEU A 26 12.80 -10.73 4.38
CA LEU A 26 13.62 -10.98 5.55
C LEU A 26 13.91 -12.48 5.76
N LEU A 27 12.94 -13.34 5.41
CA LEU A 27 13.10 -14.80 5.50
C LEU A 27 13.68 -15.42 4.23
N ALA A 28 13.76 -14.70 3.11
CA ALA A 28 14.23 -15.27 1.83
C ALA A 28 15.70 -15.74 1.91
N ALA A 29 16.50 -15.11 2.75
CA ALA A 29 17.89 -15.51 2.99
C ALA A 29 18.04 -16.83 3.77
N THR A 30 16.99 -17.30 4.44
CA THR A 30 17.05 -18.44 5.36
C THR A 30 16.08 -19.57 5.02
N ILE A 31 14.99 -19.27 4.32
CA ILE A 31 13.90 -20.22 4.03
C ILE A 31 13.52 -20.10 2.55
N GLU A 32 13.66 -21.19 1.80
CA GLU A 32 13.31 -21.25 0.36
C GLU A 32 11.83 -20.92 0.11
N PHE A 33 10.95 -21.25 1.06
CA PHE A 33 9.50 -20.99 1.00
C PHE A 33 9.07 -19.88 1.95
N SER A 34 9.85 -18.80 2.06
CA SER A 34 9.55 -17.66 2.93
C SER A 34 8.17 -17.02 2.68
N ALA A 35 7.64 -17.14 1.46
CA ALA A 35 6.28 -16.71 1.11
C ALA A 35 5.17 -17.42 1.91
N LEU A 36 5.39 -18.68 2.31
CA LEU A 36 4.42 -19.43 3.14
C LEU A 36 4.23 -18.81 4.53
N VAL A 37 5.23 -18.05 5.02
CA VAL A 37 5.15 -17.33 6.29
C VAL A 37 4.73 -15.88 6.07
N GLY A 38 5.32 -15.22 5.06
CA GLY A 38 5.05 -13.80 4.79
C GLY A 38 3.61 -13.52 4.40
N LEU A 39 2.98 -14.35 3.56
CA LEU A 39 1.59 -14.12 3.14
C LEU A 39 0.59 -14.19 4.30
N PRO A 40 0.57 -15.24 5.15
CA PRO A 40 -0.30 -15.27 6.33
C PRO A 40 -0.07 -14.10 7.28
N VAL A 41 1.20 -13.74 7.55
CA VAL A 41 1.51 -12.59 8.42
C VAL A 41 0.97 -11.30 7.80
N GLY A 42 1.14 -11.12 6.50
CA GLY A 42 0.54 -10.02 5.75
C GLY A 42 -0.98 -9.97 5.95
N VAL A 43 -1.69 -11.10 5.84
CA VAL A 43 -3.17 -11.14 6.00
C VAL A 43 -3.57 -10.67 7.39
N LEU A 44 -2.89 -11.15 8.43
CA LEU A 44 -3.18 -10.77 9.81
C LEU A 44 -2.95 -9.26 10.04
N VAL A 45 -1.82 -8.74 9.55
CA VAL A 45 -1.49 -7.31 9.67
C VAL A 45 -2.46 -6.43 8.88
N GLY A 46 -2.80 -6.83 7.66
CA GLY A 46 -3.78 -6.15 6.81
C GLY A 46 -5.17 -6.11 7.45
N ALA A 47 -5.64 -7.25 7.98
CA ALA A 47 -6.92 -7.33 8.68
C ALA A 47 -6.94 -6.46 9.95
N ALA A 48 -5.86 -6.48 10.75
CA ALA A 48 -5.73 -5.63 11.93
C ALA A 48 -5.74 -4.14 11.57
N ALA A 49 -5.04 -3.73 10.52
CA ALA A 49 -5.01 -2.35 10.04
C ALA A 49 -6.37 -1.90 9.51
N ALA A 50 -7.07 -2.75 8.75
CA ALA A 50 -8.43 -2.48 8.29
C ALA A 50 -9.40 -2.32 9.46
N ALA A 51 -9.37 -3.23 10.44
CA ALA A 51 -10.19 -3.17 11.63
C ALA A 51 -9.91 -1.90 12.45
N ALA A 52 -8.64 -1.57 12.69
CA ALA A 52 -8.25 -0.34 13.39
C ALA A 52 -8.75 0.92 12.65
N THR A 53 -8.68 0.91 11.32
CA THR A 53 -9.18 2.00 10.47
C THR A 53 -10.68 2.18 10.59
N TRP A 54 -11.43 1.08 10.50
CA TRP A 54 -12.89 1.09 10.54
C TRP A 54 -13.45 1.43 11.92
N LEU A 55 -12.90 0.81 12.97
CA LEU A 55 -13.42 0.90 14.33
C LEU A 55 -13.02 2.19 15.03
N ARG A 56 -11.83 2.73 14.73
CA ARG A 56 -11.24 3.82 15.52
C ARG A 56 -10.69 4.96 14.69
N LEU A 57 -9.74 4.71 13.78
CA LEU A 57 -8.95 5.78 13.16
C LEU A 57 -9.79 6.69 12.24
N TRP A 58 -10.81 6.17 11.57
CA TRP A 58 -11.67 6.99 10.69
C TRP A 58 -12.47 8.08 11.42
N ASN A 59 -12.76 7.86 12.70
CA ASN A 59 -13.51 8.82 13.52
C ASN A 59 -12.69 10.08 13.82
N SER A 60 -11.37 10.02 13.70
CA SER A 60 -10.50 11.19 13.85
C SER A 60 -10.41 11.98 12.54
N ALA A 61 -10.97 13.21 12.54
CA ALA A 61 -10.92 14.10 11.38
C ALA A 61 -9.47 14.40 10.91
N ARG A 62 -8.51 14.45 11.84
CA ARG A 62 -7.09 14.68 11.54
C ARG A 62 -6.40 13.48 10.87
N ALA A 63 -6.91 12.27 11.09
CA ALA A 63 -6.31 11.05 10.53
C ALA A 63 -6.80 10.74 9.11
N ARG A 64 -8.01 11.18 8.74
CA ARG A 64 -8.63 10.92 7.42
C ARG A 64 -7.72 11.19 6.20
N PRO A 65 -7.05 12.35 6.06
CA PRO A 65 -6.19 12.59 4.90
C PRO A 65 -5.00 11.64 4.85
N ALA A 66 -4.43 11.27 6.01
CA ALA A 66 -3.35 10.30 6.06
C ALA A 66 -3.84 8.88 5.68
N LEU A 67 -5.00 8.47 6.17
CA LEU A 67 -5.60 7.17 5.84
C LEU A 67 -5.91 7.04 4.34
N LEU A 68 -6.42 8.12 3.72
CA LEU A 68 -6.68 8.13 2.28
C LEU A 68 -5.38 8.12 1.47
N GLY A 69 -4.34 8.82 1.92
CA GLY A 69 -3.02 8.75 1.30
C GLY A 69 -2.41 7.36 1.35
N VAL A 70 -2.46 6.71 2.51
CA VAL A 70 -2.02 5.32 2.67
C VAL A 70 -2.85 4.39 1.78
N ALA A 71 -4.17 4.54 1.77
CA ALA A 71 -5.05 3.75 0.91
C ALA A 71 -4.72 3.90 -0.58
N ALA A 72 -4.40 5.12 -1.03
CA ALA A 72 -4.03 5.38 -2.41
C ALA A 72 -2.76 4.61 -2.82
N VAL A 73 -1.78 4.45 -1.92
CA VAL A 73 -0.57 3.65 -2.18
C VAL A 73 -0.94 2.20 -2.46
N GLY A 74 -1.73 1.55 -1.59
CA GLY A 74 -2.14 0.16 -1.80
C GLY A 74 -2.90 -0.04 -3.11
N TYR A 75 -3.83 0.86 -3.42
CA TYR A 75 -4.56 0.80 -4.69
C TYR A 75 -3.66 1.00 -5.91
N ALA A 76 -2.70 1.93 -5.85
CA ALA A 76 -1.76 2.16 -6.93
C ALA A 76 -0.89 0.90 -7.19
N VAL A 77 -0.39 0.27 -6.14
CA VAL A 77 0.41 -0.97 -6.26
C VAL A 77 -0.42 -2.10 -6.87
N VAL A 78 -1.67 -2.29 -6.42
CA VAL A 78 -2.58 -3.29 -7.01
C VAL A 78 -2.88 -2.97 -8.47
N ALA A 79 -3.16 -1.72 -8.81
CA ALA A 79 -3.42 -1.32 -10.20
C ALA A 79 -2.22 -1.61 -11.11
N VAL A 80 -1.00 -1.31 -10.65
CA VAL A 80 0.24 -1.62 -11.39
C VAL A 80 0.42 -3.13 -11.53
N ALA A 81 0.16 -3.91 -10.49
CA ALA A 81 0.25 -5.37 -10.54
C ALA A 81 -0.75 -5.97 -11.54
N VAL A 82 -2.01 -5.50 -11.52
CA VAL A 82 -3.06 -5.92 -12.45
C VAL A 82 -2.70 -5.55 -13.88
N ALA A 83 -2.23 -4.33 -14.12
CA ALA A 83 -1.81 -3.88 -15.45
C ALA A 83 -0.64 -4.72 -16.00
N SER A 84 0.34 -5.02 -15.14
CA SER A 84 1.50 -5.86 -15.51
C SER A 84 1.10 -7.30 -15.81
N TYR A 85 0.11 -7.82 -15.09
CA TYR A 85 -0.43 -9.16 -15.34
C TYR A 85 -1.23 -9.22 -16.65
N ALA A 86 -2.16 -8.28 -16.84
CA ALA A 86 -3.13 -8.29 -17.93
C ALA A 86 -2.56 -7.85 -19.29
N VAL A 87 -1.53 -6.97 -19.30
CA VAL A 87 -0.98 -6.40 -20.54
C VAL A 87 0.48 -6.83 -20.72
N PRO A 88 0.77 -7.80 -21.62
CA PRO A 88 2.13 -8.29 -21.85
C PRO A 88 3.14 -7.20 -22.22
N SER A 89 2.71 -6.17 -22.96
CA SER A 89 3.55 -5.02 -23.35
C SER A 89 4.03 -4.17 -22.17
N VAL A 90 3.38 -4.28 -21.01
CA VAL A 90 3.74 -3.56 -19.77
C VAL A 90 4.76 -4.36 -18.94
N ARG A 91 4.94 -5.67 -19.21
CA ARG A 91 5.89 -6.52 -18.48
C ARG A 91 7.36 -6.18 -18.74
N GLY A 92 7.70 -5.79 -19.97
CA GLY A 92 9.07 -5.46 -20.37
C GLY A 92 9.66 -4.18 -19.74
N PRO A 93 8.91 -3.07 -19.66
CA PRO A 93 9.44 -1.82 -19.09
C PRO A 93 9.29 -1.67 -17.56
N VAL A 94 8.51 -2.53 -16.89
CA VAL A 94 8.24 -2.48 -15.45
C VAL A 94 9.07 -3.55 -14.72
N THR A 95 10.34 -3.25 -14.47
CA THR A 95 11.16 -4.01 -13.51
C THR A 95 10.76 -3.65 -12.07
N VAL A 96 10.95 -4.56 -11.11
CA VAL A 96 10.62 -4.35 -9.68
C VAL A 96 11.25 -3.07 -9.13
N GLU A 97 12.46 -2.74 -9.57
CA GLU A 97 13.14 -1.47 -9.25
C GLU A 97 12.41 -0.23 -9.75
N ARG A 98 11.83 -0.26 -10.96
CA ARG A 98 11.04 0.87 -11.50
C ARG A 98 9.69 1.01 -10.80
N ALA A 99 9.07 -0.12 -10.44
CA ALA A 99 7.85 -0.09 -9.64
C ALA A 99 8.10 0.51 -8.25
N LEU A 100 9.22 0.15 -7.61
CA LEU A 100 9.67 0.76 -6.36
C LEU A 100 9.97 2.25 -6.53
N ALA A 101 10.65 2.66 -7.61
CA ALA A 101 10.93 4.07 -7.89
C ALA A 101 9.65 4.90 -8.06
N VAL A 102 8.65 4.40 -8.80
CA VAL A 102 7.36 5.09 -8.98
C VAL A 102 6.59 5.17 -7.66
N ALA A 103 6.60 4.11 -6.85
CA ALA A 103 5.99 4.12 -5.52
C ALA A 103 6.67 5.15 -4.60
N LEU A 104 8.01 5.23 -4.62
CA LEU A 104 8.80 6.22 -3.88
C LEU A 104 8.46 7.64 -4.31
N VAL A 105 8.35 7.89 -5.62
CA VAL A 105 7.94 9.20 -6.17
C VAL A 105 6.53 9.56 -5.70
N GLY A 106 5.57 8.61 -5.73
CA GLY A 106 4.22 8.83 -5.22
C GLY A 106 4.19 9.18 -3.73
N VAL A 107 4.99 8.49 -2.91
CA VAL A 107 5.14 8.77 -1.48
C VAL A 107 5.77 10.16 -1.25
N VAL A 108 6.79 10.53 -2.03
CA VAL A 108 7.45 11.83 -1.96
C VAL A 108 6.50 12.95 -2.36
N VAL A 109 5.76 12.82 -3.47
CA VAL A 109 4.77 13.79 -3.93
C VAL A 109 3.67 13.97 -2.88
N PHE A 110 3.17 12.87 -2.31
CA PHE A 110 2.19 12.91 -1.23
C PHE A 110 2.74 13.61 0.03
N ALA A 111 3.98 13.31 0.41
CA ALA A 111 4.63 13.93 1.56
C ALA A 111 4.89 15.43 1.34
N VAL A 112 5.26 15.84 0.13
CA VAL A 112 5.50 17.25 -0.25
C VAL A 112 4.19 18.02 -0.30
N ALA A 113 3.15 17.47 -0.94
CA ALA A 113 1.81 18.07 -0.96
C ALA A 113 1.25 18.27 0.45
N ARG A 114 1.52 17.32 1.35
CA ARG A 114 1.13 17.41 2.76
C ARG A 114 1.90 18.48 3.55
N ARG A 115 3.13 18.82 3.16
CA ARG A 115 3.97 19.82 3.84
C ARG A 115 3.74 21.25 3.37
N ARG A 116 3.06 21.48 2.23
CA ARG A 116 2.77 22.82 1.71
C ARG A 116 1.30 22.98 1.30
N PRO A 117 0.37 23.02 2.28
CA PRO A 117 -1.03 23.29 1.99
C PRO A 117 -1.25 24.69 1.38
N ASP A 118 -0.38 25.67 1.67
CA ASP A 118 -0.59 27.09 1.33
C ASP A 118 -0.01 27.53 -0.04
N ARG A 119 0.30 26.61 -0.96
CA ARG A 119 0.86 26.94 -2.29
C ARG A 119 0.06 26.39 -3.48
N LEU A 120 -1.18 25.97 -3.23
CA LEU A 120 -2.09 25.46 -4.25
C LEU A 120 -3.33 26.34 -4.44
N ASP A 121 -3.18 27.65 -4.17
CA ASP A 121 -4.09 28.71 -4.62
C ASP A 121 -3.46 29.45 -5.81
#